data_AF-A0A0A6PDF9-F1
#
_entry.id   AF-A0A0A6PDF9-F1
#
_cell.length_a   1.000
_cell.length_b   1.000
_cell.length_c   1.000
_cell.angle_alpha   90.00
_cell.angle_beta   90.00
_cell.angle_gamma   90.00
#
_symmetry.space_group_name_H-M   'P 1'
#
loop_
_entity.id
_entity.type
_entity.pdbx_description
1 polymer ?
#
loop_
_entity_poly.entity_id
_entity_poly.type
_entity_poly.pdbx_seq_one_letter_code
_entity_poly.pdbx_strand_id
1 'polypeptide(L)'
;MNIFDEEKAKKSKIAIDSTIKALHKQGLSIIESIKMLMSIYNVSLSEAKFFVSAHPVWKPVVEAAKPLHEDLIKIAENAKKKG
;
A
#
# COMPACT_ATOMS: atom_id res chain seq x y z
N MET A 1 12.24 -0.64 26.40
CA MET A 1 12.35 -0.45 24.94
C MET A 1 13.70 0.20 24.70
N ASN A 2 14.54 -0.35 23.80
CA ASN A 2 15.93 0.06 23.64
C ASN A 2 16.02 1.21 22.61
N ILE A 3 16.72 2.30 22.93
CA ILE A 3 16.79 3.53 22.12
C ILE A 3 17.30 3.24 20.69
N PHE A 4 18.18 2.24 20.55
CA PHE A 4 18.73 1.81 19.26
C PHE A 4 17.70 1.17 18.31
N ASP A 5 16.65 0.53 18.86
CA ASP A 5 15.60 -0.10 18.04
C ASP A 5 14.64 0.96 17.45
N GLU A 6 14.39 2.04 18.19
CA GLU A 6 13.54 3.14 17.77
C GLU A 6 14.18 3.97 16.64
N GLU A 7 15.49 4.24 16.73
CA GLU A 7 16.21 4.94 15.66
C GLU A 7 16.27 4.12 14.37
N LYS A 8 16.48 2.80 14.47
CA LYS A 8 16.50 1.89 13.32
C LYS A 8 15.13 1.82 12.65
N ALA A 9 14.05 1.72 13.44
CA ALA A 9 12.68 1.72 12.93
C ALA A 9 12.32 3.05 12.24
N LYS A 10 12.72 4.18 12.84
CA LYS A 10 12.50 5.52 12.28
C LYS A 10 13.23 5.72 10.95
N LYS A 11 14.49 5.27 10.86
CA LYS A 11 15.28 5.34 9.62
C LYS A 11 14.68 4.48 8.50
N SER A 12 14.19 3.29 8.84
CA SER A 12 13.51 2.40 7.89
C SER A 12 12.23 3.03 7.33
N LYS A 13 11.41 3.65 8.21
CA LYS A 13 10.17 4.33 7.80
C LYS A 13 10.42 5.51 6.86
N ILE A 14 11.44 6.33 7.13
CA ILE A 14 11.83 7.44 6.24
C ILE A 14 12.30 6.92 4.88
N ALA A 15 13.04 5.80 4.86
CA ALA A 15 13.49 5.19 3.63
C ALA A 15 12.31 4.67 2.79
N ILE A 16 11.33 3.99 3.40
CA ILE A 16 10.13 3.49 2.71
C ILE A 16 9.33 4.64 2.09
N ASP A 17 9.09 5.73 2.84
CA ASP A 17 8.39 6.92 2.34
C ASP A 17 9.07 7.52 1.10
N SER A 18 10.40 7.69 1.17
CA SER A 18 11.19 8.23 0.06
C SER A 18 11.15 7.33 -1.17
N THR A 19 11.20 6.01 -0.97
CA THR A 19 11.11 5.03 -2.04
C THR A 19 9.75 5.05 -2.72
N ILE A 20 8.63 5.12 -1.97
CA ILE A 20 7.28 5.21 -2.55
C ILE A 20 7.15 6.45 -3.46
N LYS A 21 7.67 7.60 -3.00
CA LYS A 21 7.68 8.84 -3.81
C LYS A 21 8.50 8.69 -5.09
N ALA A 22 9.66 8.06 -5.00
CA ALA A 22 10.53 7.84 -6.16
C ALA A 22 9.87 6.91 -7.19
N LEU A 23 9.28 5.80 -6.75
CA LEU A 23 8.59 4.85 -7.64
C LEU A 23 7.39 5.50 -8.32
N HIS A 24 6.58 6.27 -7.59
CA HIS A 24 5.47 7.03 -8.18
C HIS A 24 5.96 8.07 -9.20
N LYS A 25 7.05 8.80 -8.91
CA LYS A 25 7.64 9.78 -9.83
C LYS A 25 8.18 9.13 -11.11
N GLN A 26 8.64 7.90 -11.03
CA GLN A 26 9.07 7.11 -12.19
C GLN A 26 7.90 6.56 -13.02
N GLY A 27 6.65 6.81 -12.61
CA GLY A 27 5.46 6.37 -13.33
C GLY A 27 5.11 4.91 -13.12
N LEU A 28 5.73 4.23 -12.15
CA LEU A 28 5.33 2.87 -11.79
C LEU A 28 3.91 2.86 -11.25
N SER A 29 3.15 1.84 -11.60
CA SER A 29 1.82 1.61 -11.04
C SER A 29 1.86 1.32 -9.54
N ILE A 30 0.71 1.43 -8.89
CA ILE A 30 0.57 1.07 -7.47
C ILE A 30 0.96 -0.39 -7.20
N ILE A 31 0.68 -1.30 -8.14
CA ILE A 31 0.99 -2.72 -8.02
C ILE A 31 2.50 -2.96 -8.15
N GLU A 32 3.15 -2.32 -9.13
CA GLU A 32 4.60 -2.40 -9.27
C GLU A 32 5.32 -1.80 -8.07
N SER A 33 4.80 -0.70 -7.52
CA SER A 33 5.31 -0.09 -6.30
C SER A 33 5.27 -1.07 -5.11
N ILE A 34 4.16 -1.81 -4.95
CA ILE A 34 4.02 -2.85 -3.91
C ILE A 34 5.06 -3.96 -4.10
N LYS A 35 5.20 -4.49 -5.32
CA LYS A 35 6.19 -5.53 -5.64
C LYS A 35 7.62 -5.06 -5.35
N MET A 36 7.94 -3.83 -5.71
CA MET A 36 9.25 -3.23 -5.45
C MET A 36 9.52 -3.08 -3.95
N LEU A 37 8.53 -2.63 -3.16
CA LEU A 37 8.70 -2.54 -1.70
C LEU A 37 8.95 -3.91 -1.06
N MET A 38 8.23 -4.95 -1.47
CA MET A 38 8.48 -6.32 -1.00
C MET A 38 9.92 -6.75 -1.30
N SER A 39 10.39 -6.51 -2.52
CA SER A 39 11.74 -6.91 -2.94
C SER A 39 12.86 -6.12 -2.24
N ILE A 40 12.68 -4.82 -2.01
CA ILE A 40 13.73 -3.94 -1.46
C ILE A 40 13.83 -4.09 0.06
N TYR A 41 12.69 -4.15 0.74
CA TYR A 41 12.63 -4.10 2.21
C TYR A 41 12.34 -5.46 2.86
N ASN A 42 12.16 -6.51 2.05
CA ASN A 42 11.80 -7.85 2.52
C ASN A 42 10.57 -7.86 3.44
N VAL A 43 9.59 -7.02 3.12
CA VAL A 43 8.31 -6.91 3.85
C VAL A 43 7.27 -7.81 3.21
N SER A 44 6.28 -8.23 4.00
CA SER A 44 5.17 -9.01 3.50
C SER A 44 4.32 -8.23 2.49
N LEU A 45 3.54 -8.94 1.68
CA LEU A 45 2.56 -8.32 0.77
C LEU A 45 1.58 -7.41 1.53
N SER A 46 1.15 -7.84 2.72
CA SER A 46 0.21 -7.07 3.54
C SER A 46 0.81 -5.73 3.96
N GLU A 47 2.05 -5.74 4.46
CA GLU A 47 2.78 -4.54 4.87
C GLU A 47 3.07 -3.63 3.67
N ALA A 48 3.57 -4.18 2.57
CA ALA A 48 3.83 -3.42 1.36
C ALA A 48 2.56 -2.75 0.83
N LYS A 49 1.44 -3.50 0.77
CA LYS A 49 0.14 -2.95 0.37
C LYS A 49 -0.27 -1.82 1.29
N PHE A 50 -0.16 -2.00 2.61
CA PHE A 50 -0.48 -0.97 3.59
C PHE A 50 0.36 0.29 3.39
N PHE A 51 1.68 0.16 3.28
CA PHE A 51 2.57 1.32 3.10
C PHE A 51 2.29 2.07 1.81
N VAL A 52 2.11 1.37 0.68
CA VAL A 52 1.85 2.03 -0.60
C VAL A 52 0.46 2.65 -0.65
N SER A 53 -0.59 1.90 -0.28
CA SER A 53 -1.97 2.38 -0.42
C SER A 53 -2.33 3.48 0.57
N ALA A 54 -1.70 3.51 1.74
CA ALA A 54 -1.88 4.59 2.72
C ALA A 54 -1.06 5.85 2.37
N HIS A 55 -0.13 5.77 1.42
CA HIS A 55 0.74 6.89 1.11
C HIS A 55 -0.01 8.01 0.35
N PRO A 56 0.17 9.30 0.70
CA PRO A 56 -0.58 10.41 0.11
C PRO A 56 -0.53 10.51 -1.42
N VAL A 57 0.60 10.12 -2.04
CA VAL A 57 0.75 10.14 -3.52
C VAL A 57 -0.21 9.16 -4.22
N TRP A 58 -0.61 8.09 -3.54
CA TRP A 58 -1.54 7.09 -4.07
C TRP A 58 -2.99 7.34 -3.65
N LYS A 59 -3.24 8.34 -2.78
CA LYS A 59 -4.58 8.67 -2.28
C LYS A 59 -5.59 8.88 -3.43
N PRO A 60 -5.31 9.66 -4.50
CA PRO A 60 -6.28 9.86 -5.57
C PRO A 60 -6.66 8.55 -6.29
N VAL A 61 -5.68 7.67 -6.51
CA VAL A 61 -5.89 6.37 -7.17
C VAL A 61 -6.73 5.45 -6.29
N VAL A 62 -6.41 5.39 -4.99
CA VAL A 62 -7.15 4.57 -4.02
C VAL A 62 -8.58 5.08 -3.86
N GLU A 63 -8.78 6.39 -3.78
CA GLU A 63 -10.12 6.99 -3.66
C GLU A 63 -10.97 6.79 -4.91
N ALA A 64 -10.38 6.92 -6.11
CA ALA A 64 -11.08 6.64 -7.36
C ALA A 64 -11.56 5.18 -7.46
N ALA A 65 -10.84 4.24 -6.83
CA ALA A 65 -11.21 2.82 -6.84
C ALA A 65 -12.29 2.44 -5.81
N LYS A 66 -12.58 3.30 -4.81
CA LYS A 66 -13.51 2.97 -3.72
C LYS A 66 -14.94 2.69 -4.18
N PRO A 67 -15.59 3.52 -5.02
CA PRO A 67 -16.98 3.28 -5.41
C PRO A 67 -17.15 1.93 -6.11
N LEU A 68 -16.24 1.61 -7.03
CA LEU A 68 -16.23 0.33 -7.73
C LEU A 68 -16.03 -0.84 -6.76
N HIS A 69 -15.13 -0.69 -5.79
CA HIS A 69 -14.90 -1.72 -4.78
C HIS A 69 -16.15 -1.99 -3.92
N GLU A 70 -16.82 -0.93 -3.46
CA GLU A 70 -18.05 -1.03 -2.68
C GLU A 70 -19.19 -1.69 -3.46
N ASP A 71 -19.36 -1.34 -4.73
CA ASP A 71 -20.38 -1.94 -5.58
C ASP A 71 -20.13 -3.43 -5.83
N LEU A 72 -18.87 -3.83 -6.03
CA LEU A 72 -18.49 -5.24 -6.17
C LEU A 72 -18.76 -6.04 -4.88
N ILE A 73 -18.52 -5.45 -3.71
CA ILE A 73 -18.84 -6.07 -2.41
C ILE A 73 -20.36 -6.31 -2.31
N LYS A 74 -21.19 -5.29 -2.60
CA LYS A 74 -22.65 -5.41 -2.55
C LYS A 74 -23.17 -6.50 -3.48
N ILE A 75 -22.64 -6.58 -4.71
CA ILE A 75 -23.01 -7.62 -5.68
C ILE A 75 -22.66 -9.01 -5.13
N ALA A 76 -21.45 -9.19 -4.59
CA ALA A 76 -21.01 -10.46 -4.03
C ALA A 76 -21.86 -10.91 -2.82
N GLU A 77 -22.22 -9.98 -1.94
CA GLU A 77 -23.10 -10.27 -0.80
C GLU A 77 -24.52 -10.65 -1.22
N ASN A 78 -25.07 -9.96 -2.21
CA ASN A 78 -26.40 -10.28 -2.74
C ASN A 78 -26.43 -11.63 -3.46
N ALA A 79 -25.34 -12.03 -4.11
CA ALA A 79 -25.22 -13.36 -4.71
C ALA A 79 -25.20 -14.46 -3.64
N LYS A 80 -24.50 -14.25 -2.51
CA LYS A 80 -24.48 -15.21 -1.38
C LYS A 80 -25.82 -15.39 -0.69
N LYS A 81 -26.70 -14.39 -0.70
CA LYS A 81 -28.03 -14.45 -0.07
C LYS A 81 -29.08 -15.18 -0.92
N LYS A 82 -28.79 -15.44 -2.20
CA LYS A 82 -29.71 -16.05 -3.18
C LYS A 82 -29.42 -17.52 -3.48
N GLY A 83 -28.35 -18.09 -2.93
CA GLY A 83 -28.01 -19.52 -3.01
C GLY A 83 -28.11 -20.16 -1.64
#